data_AF-A0A2M7Q075-F1
#
_entry.id   AF-A0A2M7Q075-F1
#
_cell.length_a   1.000
_cell.length_b   1.000
_cell.length_c   1.000
_cell.angle_alpha   90.00
_cell.angle_beta   90.00
_cell.angle_gamma   90.00
#
_symmetry.space_group_name_H-M   'P 1'
#
loop_
_entity.id
_entity.type
_entity.pdbx_description
1 polymer ?
#
loop_
_entity_poly.entity_id
_entity_poly.type
_entity_poly.pdbx_seq_one_letter_code
_entity_poly.pdbx_strand_id
1 'polypeptide(L)'
;MQDQDITQSSEMSRYSYLFLSLMLAFPVFLWPLWLVIGFTPEFGVDIVEYWLIASGIVLVSAAVADSVLTGTSSTFSSVGNGAWILLATSVFAYVLRHHESAWLLAAVFALHAGRSAYMIWQGKPCWWSWMAWSRDVLLALVMFVWLSLWPVVI
;
A
#
# COMPACT_ATOMS: atom_id res chain seq x y z
N MET A 1 -16.25 -26.87 -23.91
CA MET A 1 -15.42 -27.35 -22.78
C MET A 1 -14.29 -26.37 -22.44
N GLN A 2 -13.82 -25.53 -23.36
CA GLN A 2 -12.74 -24.55 -23.13
C GLN A 2 -13.13 -23.33 -22.26
N ASP A 3 -14.42 -23.00 -22.16
CA ASP A 3 -14.87 -21.82 -21.39
C ASP A 3 -14.81 -22.01 -19.86
N GLN A 4 -14.81 -23.24 -19.34
CA GLN A 4 -14.79 -23.48 -17.89
C GLN A 4 -13.40 -23.24 -17.26
N ASP A 5 -12.32 -23.45 -18.02
CA ASP A 5 -10.96 -23.26 -17.52
C ASP A 5 -10.61 -21.77 -17.33
N ILE A 6 -11.14 -20.90 -18.20
CA ILE A 6 -10.87 -19.45 -18.15
C ILE A 6 -11.46 -18.83 -16.88
N THR A 7 -12.68 -19.21 -16.50
CA THR A 7 -13.36 -18.66 -15.33
C THR A 7 -12.65 -19.04 -14.03
N GLN A 8 -12.22 -20.30 -13.87
CA GLN A 8 -11.53 -20.76 -12.67
C GLN A 8 -10.18 -20.06 -12.46
N SER A 9 -9.42 -19.84 -13.52
CA SER A 9 -8.12 -19.14 -13.43
C SER A 9 -8.28 -17.70 -12.90
N SER A 10 -9.38 -17.03 -13.26
CA SER A 10 -9.65 -15.65 -12.87
C SER A 10 -10.03 -15.52 -11.40
N GLU A 11 -10.76 -16.49 -10.84
CA GLU A 11 -11.17 -16.45 -9.43
C GLU A 11 -9.99 -16.68 -8.48
N MET A 12 -9.11 -17.63 -8.82
CA MET A 12 -7.92 -17.92 -8.03
C MET A 12 -6.98 -16.70 -7.91
N SER A 13 -6.88 -15.91 -8.98
CA SER A 13 -6.13 -14.65 -8.99
C SER A 13 -6.71 -13.60 -8.03
N ARG A 14 -8.05 -13.50 -7.95
CA ARG A 14 -8.73 -12.55 -7.06
C ARG A 14 -8.46 -12.84 -5.58
N TYR A 15 -8.60 -14.10 -5.17
CA TYR A 15 -8.34 -14.50 -3.78
C TYR A 15 -6.88 -14.30 -3.39
N SER A 16 -5.96 -14.64 -4.29
CA SER A 16 -4.52 -14.43 -4.07
C SER A 16 -4.19 -12.95 -3.86
N TYR A 17 -4.76 -12.06 -4.70
CA TYR A 17 -4.56 -10.61 -4.57
C TYR A 17 -5.13 -10.06 -3.25
N LEU A 18 -6.33 -10.49 -2.87
CA LEU A 18 -6.97 -10.08 -1.62
C LEU A 18 -6.15 -10.54 -0.41
N PHE A 19 -5.76 -11.80 -0.41
CA PHE A 19 -4.95 -12.37 0.67
C PHE A 19 -3.61 -11.67 0.80
N LEU A 20 -2.89 -11.46 -0.31
CA LEU A 20 -1.62 -10.73 -0.32
C LEU A 20 -1.80 -9.29 0.17
N SER A 21 -2.83 -8.59 -0.29
CA SER A 21 -3.10 -7.21 0.15
C SER A 21 -3.37 -7.13 1.65
N LEU A 22 -4.15 -8.07 2.20
CA LEU A 22 -4.43 -8.12 3.65
C LEU A 22 -3.19 -8.49 4.46
N MET A 23 -2.44 -9.51 4.04
CA MET A 23 -1.22 -9.94 4.72
C MET A 23 -0.16 -8.84 4.74
N LEU A 24 -0.04 -8.08 3.64
CA LEU A 24 0.86 -6.94 3.52
C LEU A 24 0.42 -5.80 4.43
N ALA A 25 -0.86 -5.45 4.45
CA ALA A 25 -1.37 -4.34 5.27
C ALA A 25 -1.37 -4.66 6.77
N PHE A 26 -1.45 -5.94 7.14
CA PHE A 26 -1.52 -6.41 8.52
C PHE A 26 -0.45 -5.80 9.44
N PRO A 27 0.88 -5.89 9.18
CA PRO A 27 1.90 -5.31 10.05
C PRO A 27 1.74 -3.80 10.27
N VAL A 28 1.25 -3.05 9.26
CA VAL A 28 1.04 -1.60 9.37
C VAL A 28 -0.10 -1.26 10.33
N PHE A 29 -1.16 -2.09 10.35
CA PHE A 29 -2.28 -1.94 11.28
C PHE A 29 -1.97 -2.47 12.68
N LEU A 30 -1.24 -3.58 12.74
CA LEU A 30 -1.04 -4.35 13.95
C LEU A 30 -0.12 -3.63 14.94
N TRP A 31 0.93 -2.98 14.44
CA TRP A 31 1.94 -2.31 15.26
C TRP A 31 1.37 -1.18 16.13
N PRO A 32 0.63 -0.21 15.54
CA PRO A 32 -0.08 0.82 16.31
C PRO A 32 -0.96 0.23 17.42
N LEU A 33 -1.67 -0.86 17.11
CA LEU A 33 -2.59 -1.51 18.05
C LEU A 33 -1.85 -2.17 19.23
N TRP A 34 -0.68 -2.77 18.97
CA TRP A 34 0.14 -3.42 20.00
C TRP A 34 0.58 -2.42 21.08
N LEU A 35 0.98 -1.22 20.67
CA LEU A 35 1.38 -0.16 21.59
C LEU A 35 0.20 0.37 22.43
N VAL A 36 -1.00 0.45 21.86
CA VAL A 36 -2.23 0.83 22.59
C VAL A 36 -2.58 -0.19 23.67
N ILE A 37 -2.29 -1.47 23.46
CA ILE A 37 -2.54 -2.55 24.43
C ILE A 37 -1.45 -2.59 25.53
N GLY A 38 -0.44 -1.71 25.47
CA GLY A 38 0.63 -1.62 26.47
C GLY A 38 1.73 -2.65 26.26
N PHE A 39 1.82 -3.25 25.07
CA PHE A 39 2.91 -4.15 24.73
C PHE A 39 4.14 -3.33 24.35
N THR A 40 5.13 -3.29 25.24
CA THR A 40 6.41 -2.63 24.98
C THR A 40 7.37 -3.62 24.31
N PRO A 41 8.07 -3.22 23.23
CA PRO A 41 9.10 -4.06 22.64
C PRO A 41 10.24 -4.30 23.64
N GLU A 42 11.06 -5.32 23.39
CA GLU A 42 12.33 -5.47 24.10
C GLU A 42 13.22 -4.24 23.92
N PHE A 43 14.05 -3.96 24.92
CA PHE A 43 14.99 -2.83 24.90
C PHE A 43 15.93 -2.92 23.70
N GLY A 44 15.95 -1.86 22.88
CA GLY A 44 16.86 -1.73 21.73
C GLY A 44 16.24 -2.00 20.36
N VAL A 45 14.95 -2.37 20.29
CA VAL A 45 14.21 -2.51 19.02
C VAL A 45 13.53 -1.17 18.67
N ASP A 46 13.95 -0.54 17.57
CA ASP A 46 13.26 0.64 17.02
C ASP A 46 11.99 0.21 16.27
N ILE A 47 10.86 0.19 16.99
CA ILE A 47 9.55 -0.13 16.42
C ILE A 47 9.21 0.77 15.23
N VAL A 48 9.58 2.06 15.30
CA VAL A 48 9.21 3.04 14.28
C VAL A 48 9.91 2.65 12.98
N GLU A 49 11.20 2.32 13.03
CA GLU A 49 11.95 1.86 11.87
C GLU A 49 11.30 0.63 11.21
N TYR A 50 10.97 -0.41 11.98
CA TYR A 50 10.32 -1.61 11.44
C TYR A 50 8.93 -1.32 10.85
N TRP A 51 8.17 -0.43 11.48
CA TRP A 51 6.87 -0.02 10.97
C TRP A 51 6.98 0.77 9.66
N LEU A 52 8.00 1.64 9.53
CA LEU A 52 8.29 2.35 8.28
C LEU A 52 8.75 1.40 7.18
N ILE A 53 9.61 0.43 7.50
CA ILE A 53 10.03 -0.63 6.57
C ILE A 53 8.82 -1.40 6.07
N ALA A 54 7.95 -1.87 6.97
CA ALA A 54 6.74 -2.58 6.60
C ALA A 54 5.85 -1.71 5.68
N SER A 55 5.57 -0.47 6.09
CA SER A 55 4.75 0.47 5.31
C SER A 55 5.30 0.72 3.92
N GLY A 56 6.62 0.89 3.79
CA GLY A 56 7.29 1.06 2.50
C GLY A 56 7.24 -0.17 1.61
N ILE A 57 7.44 -1.37 2.18
CA ILE A 57 7.30 -2.64 1.44
C ILE A 57 5.88 -2.79 0.90
N VAL A 58 4.86 -2.47 1.71
CA VAL A 58 3.46 -2.48 1.28
C VAL A 58 3.23 -1.50 0.14
N LEU A 59 3.72 -0.27 0.27
CA LEU A 59 3.57 0.76 -0.76
C LEU A 59 4.19 0.34 -2.10
N VAL A 60 5.43 -0.16 -2.08
CA VAL A 60 6.14 -0.60 -3.29
C VAL A 60 5.46 -1.82 -3.89
N SER A 61 5.04 -2.79 -3.06
CA SER A 61 4.36 -4.00 -3.51
C SER A 61 3.00 -3.67 -4.14
N ALA A 62 2.24 -2.76 -3.53
CA ALA A 62 0.99 -2.22 -4.07
C ALA A 62 1.20 -1.50 -5.41
N ALA A 63 2.20 -0.62 -5.48
CA ALA A 63 2.52 0.11 -6.71
C ALA A 63 2.91 -0.83 -7.85
N VAL A 64 3.69 -1.88 -7.57
CA VAL A 64 4.07 -2.89 -8.57
C VAL A 64 2.85 -3.73 -8.99
N ALA A 65 2.07 -4.25 -8.04
CA ALA A 65 0.91 -5.08 -8.33
C ALA A 65 -0.12 -4.32 -9.18
N ASP A 66 -0.44 -3.08 -8.80
CA ASP A 66 -1.43 -2.26 -9.50
C ASP A 66 -0.89 -1.81 -10.88
N SER A 67 0.43 -1.63 -11.02
CA SER A 67 1.08 -1.38 -12.32
C SER A 67 1.00 -2.59 -13.26
N VAL A 68 1.21 -3.81 -12.76
CA VAL A 68 1.04 -5.05 -13.53
C VAL A 68 -0.41 -5.20 -13.99
N LEU A 69 -1.36 -4.94 -13.10
CA LEU A 69 -2.79 -5.00 -13.42
C LEU A 69 -3.24 -3.92 -14.42
N THR A 70 -2.59 -2.76 -14.44
CA THR A 70 -2.91 -1.67 -15.40
C THR A 70 -2.15 -1.80 -16.75
N GLY A 71 -1.07 -2.59 -16.78
CA GLY A 71 -0.03 -2.53 -17.81
C GLY A 71 -0.36 -3.11 -19.20
N THR A 72 -1.61 -3.40 -19.53
CA THR A 72 -1.95 -4.22 -20.72
C THR A 72 -2.30 -3.45 -22.00
N SER A 73 -2.33 -2.10 -22.02
CA SER A 73 -2.96 -1.38 -23.15
C SER A 73 -2.14 -0.28 -23.87
N SER A 74 -1.09 0.32 -23.29
CA SER A 74 -0.34 1.38 -23.97
C SER A 74 1.06 1.64 -23.42
N THR A 75 2.00 2.08 -24.28
CA THR A 75 3.37 2.49 -23.90
C THR A 75 3.37 3.63 -22.89
N PHE A 76 2.44 4.60 -23.03
CA PHE A 76 2.32 5.72 -22.09
C PHE A 76 1.93 5.25 -20.69
N SER A 77 1.05 4.24 -20.58
CA SER A 77 0.71 3.60 -19.31
C SER A 77 1.94 2.93 -18.68
N SER A 78 2.76 2.23 -19.47
CA SER A 78 4.00 1.60 -18.98
C SER A 78 5.01 2.62 -18.43
N VAL A 79 5.22 3.74 -19.13
CA VAL A 79 6.11 4.81 -18.65
C VAL A 79 5.56 5.43 -17.35
N GLY A 80 4.27 5.72 -17.29
CA GLY A 80 3.62 6.25 -16.08
C GLY A 80 3.74 5.30 -14.89
N ASN A 81 3.57 3.99 -15.11
CA ASN A 81 3.74 2.97 -14.09
C ASN A 81 5.20 2.86 -13.61
N GLY A 82 6.16 2.90 -14.54
CA GLY A 82 7.59 2.92 -14.19
C GLY A 82 7.96 4.14 -13.35
N ALA A 83 7.52 5.33 -13.75
CA ALA A 83 7.72 6.56 -13.00
C ALA A 83 7.09 6.48 -11.60
N TRP A 84 5.92 5.86 -11.49
CA TRP A 84 5.22 5.68 -10.23
C TRP A 84 5.97 4.75 -9.25
N ILE A 85 6.47 3.62 -9.74
CA ILE A 85 7.27 2.69 -8.93
C ILE A 85 8.57 3.36 -8.47
N LEU A 86 9.23 4.12 -9.35
CA LEU A 86 10.42 4.90 -9.00
C LEU A 86 10.13 5.96 -7.94
N LEU A 87 8.99 6.64 -8.03
CA LEU A 87 8.57 7.60 -7.00
C LEU A 87 8.34 6.92 -5.65
N ALA A 88 7.57 5.83 -5.61
CA ALA A 88 7.27 5.10 -4.39
C ALA A 88 8.55 4.57 -3.71
N THR A 89 9.46 3.97 -4.49
CA THR A 89 10.75 3.49 -3.98
C THR A 89 11.67 4.61 -3.51
N SER A 90 11.68 5.76 -4.22
CA SER A 90 12.48 6.93 -3.81
C SER A 90 11.97 7.54 -2.51
N VAL A 91 10.65 7.69 -2.35
CA VAL A 91 10.05 8.18 -1.11
C VAL A 91 10.31 7.21 0.03
N PHE A 92 10.18 5.90 -0.20
CA PHE A 92 10.51 4.90 0.81
C PHE A 92 11.96 5.01 1.28
N ALA A 93 12.92 5.05 0.34
CA ALA A 93 14.33 5.19 0.65
C ALA A 93 14.65 6.51 1.38
N TYR A 94 13.96 7.60 1.03
CA TYR A 94 14.10 8.88 1.71
C TYR A 94 13.59 8.83 3.16
N VAL A 95 12.41 8.25 3.38
CA VAL A 95 11.79 8.14 4.71
C VAL A 95 12.61 7.26 5.64
N LEU A 96 13.23 6.18 5.14
CA LEU A 96 14.17 5.38 5.96
C LEU A 96 15.43 6.13 6.39
N ARG A 97 15.81 7.21 5.72
CA ARG A 97 16.93 8.07 6.14
C ARG A 97 16.49 9.24 7.03
N HIS A 98 15.21 9.58 6.97
CA HIS A 98 14.62 10.73 7.62
C HIS A 98 13.28 10.32 8.24
N HIS A 99 13.31 9.65 9.39
CA HIS A 99 12.11 9.10 10.04
C HIS A 99 11.03 10.19 10.29
N GLU A 100 11.45 11.43 10.55
CA GLU A 100 10.59 12.62 10.70
C GLU A 100 9.72 12.91 9.47
N SER A 101 10.11 12.36 8.31
CA SER A 101 9.37 12.48 7.05
C SER A 101 8.38 11.32 6.81
N ALA A 102 8.06 10.52 7.83
CA ALA A 102 7.10 9.40 7.75
C ALA A 102 5.74 9.79 7.14
N TRP A 103 5.30 11.04 7.32
CA TRP A 103 4.09 11.59 6.71
C TRP A 103 4.11 11.55 5.18
N LEU A 104 5.29 11.54 4.54
CA LEU A 104 5.41 11.37 3.09
C LEU A 104 4.89 10.01 2.63
N LEU A 105 5.13 8.93 3.37
CA LEU A 105 4.57 7.62 3.03
C LEU A 105 3.04 7.65 3.07
N ALA A 106 2.45 8.26 4.11
CA ALA A 106 1.01 8.43 4.23
C ALA A 106 0.43 9.27 3.07
N ALA A 107 1.13 10.35 2.68
CA ALA A 107 0.76 11.18 1.54
C ALA A 107 0.83 10.42 0.21
N VAL A 108 1.85 9.57 0.01
CA VAL A 108 1.96 8.75 -1.21
C VAL A 108 0.89 7.66 -1.24
N PHE A 109 0.54 7.04 -0.12
CA PHE A 109 -0.63 6.14 -0.06
C PHE A 109 -1.92 6.87 -0.43
N ALA A 110 -2.15 8.08 0.10
CA ALA A 110 -3.32 8.89 -0.27
C ALA A 110 -3.35 9.25 -1.76
N LEU A 111 -2.19 9.59 -2.33
CA LEU A 111 -2.06 9.87 -3.76
C LEU A 111 -2.28 8.61 -4.61
N HIS A 112 -1.78 7.46 -4.14
CA HIS A 112 -2.02 6.16 -4.78
C HIS A 112 -3.51 5.80 -4.80
N ALA A 113 -4.20 6.00 -3.67
CA ALA A 113 -5.64 5.82 -3.58
C ALA A 113 -6.39 6.71 -4.60
N GLY A 114 -5.93 7.96 -4.80
CA GLY A 114 -6.49 8.88 -5.79
C GLY A 114 -6.48 8.34 -7.22
N ARG A 115 -5.43 7.60 -7.60
CA ARG A 115 -5.36 6.94 -8.92
C ARG A 115 -6.44 5.87 -9.09
N SER A 116 -6.66 5.04 -8.07
CA SER A 116 -7.73 4.04 -8.07
C SER A 116 -9.12 4.68 -8.03
N ALA A 117 -9.28 5.74 -7.23
CA ALA A 117 -10.52 6.52 -7.17
C ALA A 117 -10.88 7.15 -8.52
N TYR A 118 -9.89 7.63 -9.27
CA TYR A 118 -10.11 8.19 -10.61
C TYR A 118 -10.71 7.17 -11.58
N MET A 119 -10.22 5.92 -11.58
CA MET A 119 -10.79 4.85 -12.41
C MET A 119 -12.23 4.50 -12.01
N ILE A 120 -12.50 4.45 -10.70
CA ILE A 120 -13.86 4.25 -10.17
C ILE A 120 -14.78 5.38 -10.62
N TRP A 121 -14.33 6.63 -10.50
CA TRP A 121 -15.08 7.83 -10.88
C TRP A 121 -15.43 7.88 -12.37
N GLN A 122 -14.53 7.41 -13.24
CA GLN A 122 -14.81 7.32 -14.67
C GLN A 122 -15.87 6.26 -15.04
N GLY A 123 -16.44 5.55 -14.07
CA GLY A 123 -17.44 4.51 -14.32
C GLY A 123 -16.85 3.27 -14.99
N LYS A 124 -15.52 3.10 -14.93
CA LYS A 124 -14.80 1.92 -15.44
C LYS A 124 -14.13 1.16 -14.29
N PRO A 125 -14.84 0.84 -13.18
CA PRO A 125 -14.23 0.14 -12.07
C PRO A 125 -13.83 -1.27 -12.51
N CYS A 126 -12.54 -1.58 -12.42
CA CYS A 126 -12.08 -2.96 -12.40
C CYS A 126 -12.37 -3.57 -11.02
N TRP A 127 -12.56 -4.88 -10.95
CA TRP A 127 -12.86 -5.57 -9.67
C TRP A 127 -11.84 -5.26 -8.56
N TRP A 128 -10.56 -5.07 -8.92
CA TRP A 128 -9.47 -4.78 -7.99
C TRP A 128 -9.38 -3.31 -7.57
N SER A 129 -9.98 -2.39 -8.34
CA SER A 129 -9.84 -0.94 -8.11
C SER A 129 -10.43 -0.50 -6.77
N TRP A 130 -11.57 -1.06 -6.37
CA TRP A 130 -12.19 -0.80 -5.07
C TRP A 130 -11.34 -1.31 -3.90
N MET A 131 -10.70 -2.47 -4.07
CA MET A 131 -9.83 -3.06 -3.05
C MET A 131 -8.53 -2.26 -2.90
N ALA A 132 -7.91 -1.87 -4.02
CA ALA A 132 -6.72 -1.03 -4.00
C ALA A 132 -7.03 0.32 -3.33
N TRP A 133 -8.13 0.96 -3.73
CA TRP A 133 -8.58 2.21 -3.13
C TRP A 133 -8.79 2.10 -1.62
N SER A 134 -9.56 1.10 -1.15
CA SER A 134 -9.85 0.96 0.28
C SER A 134 -8.61 0.65 1.10
N ARG A 135 -7.72 -0.24 0.61
CA ARG A 135 -6.43 -0.55 1.23
C ARG A 135 -5.61 0.72 1.44
N ASP A 136 -5.43 1.50 0.39
CA ASP A 136 -4.53 2.67 0.42
C ASP A 136 -5.11 3.82 1.25
N VAL A 137 -6.43 4.05 1.20
CA VAL A 137 -7.10 5.01 2.08
C VAL A 137 -6.95 4.61 3.55
N LEU A 138 -7.21 3.34 3.88
CA LEU A 138 -7.10 2.85 5.26
C LEU A 138 -5.66 2.95 5.79
N LEU A 139 -4.67 2.56 4.98
CA LEU A 139 -3.26 2.69 5.33
C LEU A 139 -2.88 4.15 5.54
N ALA A 140 -3.25 5.05 4.61
CA ALA A 140 -2.98 6.48 4.75
C ALA A 140 -3.60 7.06 6.04
N LEU A 141 -4.87 6.75 6.31
CA LEU A 141 -5.57 7.21 7.51
C LEU A 141 -4.91 6.70 8.78
N VAL A 142 -4.58 5.41 8.85
CA VAL A 142 -3.93 4.83 10.03
C VAL A 142 -2.54 5.45 10.24
N MET A 143 -1.76 5.64 9.17
CA MET A 143 -0.48 6.34 9.28
C MET A 143 -0.65 7.78 9.77
N PHE A 144 -1.59 8.56 9.22
CA PHE A 144 -1.83 9.93 9.68
C PHE A 144 -2.30 10.00 11.14
N VAL A 145 -3.23 9.12 11.53
CA VAL A 145 -3.71 9.03 12.92
C VAL A 145 -2.56 8.66 13.84
N TRP A 146 -1.73 7.68 13.46
CA TRP A 146 -0.57 7.26 14.23
C TRP A 146 0.42 8.42 14.44
N LEU A 147 0.81 9.08 13.36
CA LEU A 147 1.74 10.22 13.40
C LEU A 147 1.18 11.41 14.18
N SER A 148 -0.15 11.60 14.19
CA SER A 148 -0.79 12.67 14.95
C SER A 148 -0.86 12.38 16.46
N LEU A 149 -0.99 11.11 16.83
CA LEU A 149 -1.10 10.69 18.23
C LEU A 149 0.29 10.50 18.89
N TRP A 150 1.31 10.14 18.12
CA TRP A 150 2.69 9.95 18.60
C TRP A 150 3.72 10.85 17.91
N PRO A 151 3.56 12.19 17.95
CA PRO A 151 4.52 13.10 17.30
C PRO A 151 5.87 13.17 18.03
N VAL A 152 5.98 12.64 19.25
CA VAL A 152 7.15 12.81 20.14
C VAL A 152 8.14 11.63 20.06
N VAL A 153 7.77 10.53 19.39
CA VAL A 153 8.62 9.32 19.28
C VAL A 153 9.42 9.28 17.97
N ILE A 154 9.26 10.30 17.12
CA ILE A 154 9.93 10.42 15.81
C ILE A 154 10.87 11.62 15.84
#